data_AF-A0A6I6JGS6-F1
#
_entry.id   AF-A0A6I6JGS6-F1
#
_cell.length_a   1.000
_cell.length_b   1.000
_cell.length_c   1.000
_cell.angle_alpha   90.00
_cell.angle_beta   90.00
_cell.angle_gamma   90.00
#
_symmetry.space_group_name_H-M   'P 1'
#
loop_
_entity.id
_entity.type
_entity.pdbx_description
1 polymer ?
#
loop_
_entity_poly.entity_id
_entity_poly.type
_entity_poly.pdbx_seq_one_letter_code
_entity_poly.pdbx_strand_id
1 'polypeptide(L)'
;MRENWVVICGAARNRERLEETVLHHHRLRKAGTINGVVLSTWYGEIDQHQGLRDLLETLGIGTVETADPGMDRSGNLARQTKQLRLGLELCPEDAFVLKTRTDKNLTTDLDTAIFSTDLTPDAESYPGFPPLFEHRIAVNEAHILSPFFITDFEFYGHRRDLTRLLDLNANLWFRHNGWREHWIPEIRLFGLPFCADFPVFRAYFRRAVDPVRINLPDVPVYRHESLSPEASAVSAKIVRLVTSDKFASSMLMTWWAILDRYFRIGLTQSAGSETACAADRERLAGVPLEELLAPATSPGHGLPNNTRGPDNYFIRARNHAFLDAFRQGELADTADYRRLRAVYETVSDNAFHAEFRDSLGEPHPGAARFFQKLTGIIGEQPYYAIIRKPGQQYEGI
;
A
#
# COMPACT_ATOMS: atom_id res chain seq x y z
N MET A 1 26.73 -7.61 -10.36
CA MET A 1 25.64 -8.51 -9.91
C MET A 1 24.83 -7.72 -8.91
N ARG A 2 23.49 -7.74 -8.98
CA ARG A 2 22.64 -7.01 -8.02
C ARG A 2 22.89 -7.57 -6.60
N GLU A 3 23.11 -6.70 -5.62
CA GLU A 3 23.21 -7.12 -4.23
C GLU A 3 21.82 -7.18 -3.59
N ASN A 4 21.44 -8.34 -3.09
CA ASN A 4 20.14 -8.60 -2.50
C ASN A 4 20.28 -8.82 -1.00
N TRP A 5 19.54 -8.06 -0.20
CA TRP A 5 19.58 -8.12 1.25
C TRP A 5 18.17 -8.33 1.81
N VAL A 6 18.10 -8.86 3.03
CA VAL A 6 16.84 -8.99 3.76
C VAL A 6 16.93 -8.23 5.06
N VAL A 7 15.90 -7.43 5.36
CA VAL A 7 15.72 -6.77 6.64
C VAL A 7 14.44 -7.29 7.30
N ILE A 8 14.62 -8.00 8.41
CA ILE A 8 13.53 -8.53 9.24
C ILE A 8 13.22 -7.48 10.32
N CYS A 9 12.03 -6.90 10.29
CA CYS A 9 11.60 -5.87 11.24
C CYS A 9 10.50 -6.38 12.18
N GLY A 10 10.52 -5.95 13.43
CA GLY A 10 9.41 -6.15 14.37
C GLY A 10 9.87 -6.67 15.73
N ALA A 11 8.91 -6.85 16.64
CA ALA A 11 9.17 -7.47 17.93
C ALA A 11 9.34 -8.98 17.77
N ALA A 12 10.26 -9.59 18.51
CA ALA A 12 10.53 -11.02 18.49
C ALA A 12 9.53 -11.78 19.39
N ARG A 13 8.23 -11.59 19.18
CA ARG A 13 7.18 -12.10 20.09
C ARG A 13 7.05 -13.63 20.08
N ASN A 14 7.35 -14.25 18.95
CA ASN A 14 7.28 -15.70 18.78
C ASN A 14 8.64 -16.18 18.27
N ARG A 15 9.34 -16.93 19.12
CA ARG A 15 10.66 -17.46 18.84
C ARG A 15 10.65 -18.39 17.61
N GLU A 16 9.75 -19.37 17.58
CA GLU A 16 9.70 -20.39 16.54
C GLU A 16 9.51 -19.76 15.15
N ARG A 17 8.60 -18.79 15.03
CA ARG A 17 8.38 -18.05 13.77
C ARG A 17 9.59 -17.24 13.37
N LEU A 18 10.25 -16.57 14.32
CA LEU A 18 11.47 -15.81 14.02
C LEU A 18 12.60 -16.73 13.56
N GLU A 19 12.80 -17.86 14.24
CA GLU A 19 13.80 -18.86 13.85
C GLU A 19 13.51 -19.43 12.45
N GLU A 20 12.25 -19.76 12.15
CA GLU A 20 11.84 -20.21 10.80
C GLU A 20 12.21 -19.17 9.74
N THR A 21 11.91 -17.89 10.00
CA THR A 21 12.19 -16.76 9.10
C THR A 21 13.70 -16.61 8.86
N VAL A 22 14.48 -16.59 9.95
CA VAL A 22 15.94 -16.43 9.91
C VAL A 22 16.57 -17.62 9.18
N LEU A 23 16.17 -18.84 9.49
CA LEU A 23 16.69 -20.05 8.85
C LEU A 23 16.34 -20.10 7.37
N HIS A 24 15.12 -19.68 6.99
CA HIS A 24 14.73 -19.56 5.60
C HIS A 24 15.67 -18.61 4.85
N HIS A 25 15.87 -17.39 5.33
CA HIS A 25 16.75 -16.43 4.65
C HIS A 25 18.22 -16.84 4.70
N HIS A 26 18.68 -17.51 5.75
CA HIS A 26 20.02 -18.09 5.79
C HIS A 26 20.23 -19.12 4.67
N ARG A 27 19.22 -19.96 4.37
CA ARG A 27 19.28 -20.90 3.24
C ARG A 27 19.38 -20.18 1.91
N LEU A 28 18.60 -19.11 1.71
CA LEU A 28 18.71 -18.27 0.50
C LEU A 28 20.11 -17.65 0.36
N ARG A 29 20.72 -17.22 1.47
CA ARG A 29 22.08 -16.69 1.46
C ARG A 29 23.12 -17.76 1.12
N LYS A 30 22.99 -18.96 1.71
CA LYS A 30 23.84 -20.13 1.37
C LYS A 30 23.73 -20.53 -0.10
N ALA A 31 22.56 -20.36 -0.70
CA ALA A 31 22.31 -20.61 -2.12
C ALA A 31 22.81 -19.48 -3.04
N GLY A 32 23.29 -18.35 -2.49
CA GLY A 32 23.73 -17.19 -3.26
C GLY A 32 22.60 -16.33 -3.84
N THR A 33 21.34 -16.60 -3.46
CA THR A 33 20.18 -15.81 -3.89
C THR A 33 20.16 -14.41 -3.25
N ILE A 34 20.62 -14.33 -2.00
CA ILE A 34 20.82 -13.08 -1.25
C ILE A 34 22.23 -13.01 -0.67
N ASN A 35 22.69 -11.82 -0.35
CA ASN A 35 24.02 -11.50 0.13
C ASN A 35 24.07 -11.30 1.66
N GLY A 36 23.00 -10.79 2.25
CA GLY A 36 22.97 -10.47 3.68
C GLY A 36 21.58 -10.48 4.30
N VAL A 37 21.54 -10.62 5.62
CA VAL A 37 20.32 -10.61 6.43
C VAL A 37 20.57 -9.77 7.67
N VAL A 38 19.64 -8.87 7.98
CA VAL A 38 19.65 -8.00 9.15
C VAL A 38 18.35 -8.19 9.93
N LEU A 39 18.43 -8.37 11.24
CA LEU A 39 17.31 -8.30 12.17
C LEU A 39 17.29 -6.94 12.88
N SER A 40 16.21 -6.18 12.72
CA SER A 40 15.98 -4.89 13.39
C SER A 40 14.83 -5.01 14.38
N THR A 41 15.15 -4.96 15.68
CA THR A 41 14.22 -5.25 16.79
C THR A 41 14.41 -4.29 17.97
N TRP A 42 13.71 -4.51 19.08
CA TRP A 42 13.79 -3.69 20.29
C TRP A 42 14.80 -4.25 21.30
N TYR A 43 15.31 -3.40 22.18
CA TYR A 43 16.21 -3.83 23.25
C TYR A 43 15.60 -4.97 24.08
N GLY A 44 16.38 -6.03 24.28
CA GLY A 44 16.01 -7.18 25.12
C GLY A 44 15.09 -8.18 24.43
N GLU A 45 14.59 -7.89 23.23
CA GLU A 45 13.74 -8.81 22.46
C GLU A 45 14.50 -10.07 22.02
N ILE A 46 15.83 -9.97 21.83
CA ILE A 46 16.69 -11.12 21.51
C ILE A 46 16.99 -11.91 22.77
N ASP A 47 17.42 -11.22 23.84
CA ASP A 47 17.93 -11.86 25.06
C ASP A 47 16.85 -12.52 25.93
N GLN A 48 15.58 -12.14 25.76
CA GLN A 48 14.46 -12.84 26.38
C GLN A 48 14.31 -14.30 25.87
N HIS A 49 14.90 -14.63 24.71
CA HIS A 49 14.86 -15.97 24.12
C HIS A 49 16.22 -16.65 24.26
N GLN A 50 16.30 -17.64 25.16
CA GLN A 50 17.54 -18.37 25.45
C GLN A 50 18.20 -18.93 24.17
N GLY A 51 19.44 -18.51 23.90
CA GLY A 51 20.25 -18.98 22.78
C GLY A 51 19.92 -18.36 21.42
N LEU A 52 18.95 -17.44 21.33
CA LEU A 52 18.62 -16.77 20.07
C LEU A 52 19.78 -15.88 19.58
N ARG A 53 20.48 -15.19 20.49
CA ARG A 53 21.67 -14.38 20.15
C ARG A 53 22.77 -15.24 19.52
N ASP A 54 23.13 -16.34 20.19
CA ASP A 54 24.14 -17.28 19.71
C ASP A 54 23.76 -17.87 18.34
N LEU A 55 22.48 -18.17 18.12
CA LEU A 55 21.97 -18.62 16.83
C LEU A 55 22.17 -17.56 15.74
N LEU A 56 21.77 -16.30 16.00
CA LEU A 56 21.91 -15.21 15.04
C LEU A 56 23.38 -14.96 14.70
N GLU A 57 24.27 -14.97 15.68
CA GLU A 57 25.72 -14.82 15.50
C GLU A 57 26.32 -15.99 14.69
N THR A 58 25.97 -17.23 15.04
CA THR A 58 26.40 -18.44 14.32
C THR A 58 25.96 -18.40 12.86
N LEU A 59 24.75 -17.92 12.61
CA LEU A 59 24.21 -17.75 11.27
C LEU A 59 24.73 -16.48 10.58
N GLY A 60 25.55 -15.66 11.23
CA GLY A 60 26.09 -14.40 10.69
C GLY A 60 25.00 -13.41 10.29
N ILE A 61 23.94 -13.30 11.09
CA ILE A 61 22.84 -12.35 10.89
C ILE A 61 23.22 -11.04 11.57
N GLY A 62 23.20 -9.93 10.83
CA GLY A 62 23.39 -8.61 11.43
C GLY A 62 22.23 -8.28 12.36
N THR A 63 22.49 -7.67 13.52
CA THR A 63 21.45 -7.31 14.48
C THR A 63 21.52 -5.82 14.80
N VAL A 64 20.35 -5.19 14.93
CA VAL A 64 20.21 -3.84 15.49
C VAL A 64 19.06 -3.83 16.48
N GLU A 65 19.36 -3.40 17.70
CA GLU A 65 18.39 -3.25 18.79
C GLU A 65 18.25 -1.77 19.14
N THR A 66 17.03 -1.32 19.37
CA THR A 66 16.76 0.08 19.73
C THR A 66 15.64 0.20 20.75
N ALA A 67 15.54 1.37 21.39
CA ALA A 67 14.42 1.65 22.29
C ALA A 67 13.10 1.70 21.51
N ASP A 68 12.07 1.04 22.04
CA ASP A 68 10.72 1.08 21.51
C ASP A 68 10.10 2.49 21.71
N PRO A 69 9.66 3.19 20.65
CA PRO A 69 9.04 4.51 20.77
C PRO A 69 7.62 4.50 21.39
N GLY A 70 7.06 3.34 21.74
CA GLY A 70 5.79 3.22 22.47
C GLY A 70 4.58 2.83 21.60
N MET A 71 3.45 2.54 22.26
CA MET A 71 2.28 1.86 21.68
C MET A 71 1.15 2.77 21.15
N ASP A 72 1.30 4.10 21.17
CA ASP A 72 0.20 4.95 20.66
C ASP A 72 0.02 4.79 19.13
N ARG A 73 -1.09 5.29 18.57
CA ARG A 73 -1.37 5.15 17.11
C ARG A 73 -0.24 5.71 16.24
N SER A 74 0.43 6.75 16.70
CA SER A 74 1.63 7.29 16.05
C SER A 74 2.89 6.46 16.31
N GLY A 75 2.96 5.80 17.46
CA GLY A 75 3.98 4.85 17.86
C GLY A 75 4.07 3.68 16.90
N ASN A 76 2.96 3.16 16.38
CA ASN A 76 3.01 2.07 15.37
C ASN A 76 3.73 2.47 14.08
N LEU A 77 3.45 3.65 13.52
CA LEU A 77 4.20 4.14 12.36
C LEU A 77 5.66 4.42 12.73
N ALA A 78 5.90 5.10 13.85
CA ALA A 78 7.25 5.40 14.32
C ALA A 78 8.09 4.14 14.50
N ARG A 79 7.48 3.05 15.00
CA ARG A 79 8.09 1.73 15.13
C ARG A 79 8.52 1.17 13.78
N GLN A 80 7.58 1.11 12.83
CA GLN A 80 7.82 0.56 11.50
C GLN A 80 8.93 1.34 10.77
N THR A 81 8.84 2.68 10.78
CA THR A 81 9.83 3.55 10.15
C THR A 81 11.19 3.43 10.81
N LYS A 82 11.26 3.43 12.14
CA LYS A 82 12.53 3.34 12.89
C LYS A 82 13.24 2.01 12.64
N GLN A 83 12.53 0.89 12.73
CA GLN A 83 13.12 -0.43 12.51
C GLN A 83 13.64 -0.57 11.08
N LEU A 84 12.81 -0.20 10.10
CA LEU A 84 13.22 -0.28 8.71
C LEU A 84 14.43 0.62 8.45
N ARG A 85 14.41 1.87 8.92
CA ARG A 85 15.53 2.80 8.75
C ARG A 85 16.85 2.22 9.28
N LEU A 86 16.85 1.77 10.52
CA LEU A 86 18.06 1.21 11.16
C LEU A 86 18.52 -0.07 10.45
N GLY A 87 17.59 -0.89 9.97
CA GLY A 87 17.93 -2.08 9.20
C GLY A 87 18.55 -1.73 7.84
N LEU A 88 18.00 -0.73 7.14
CA LEU A 88 18.54 -0.24 5.85
C LEU A 88 19.94 0.38 6.02
N GLU A 89 20.21 1.05 7.14
CA GLU A 89 21.53 1.63 7.44
C GLU A 89 22.64 0.56 7.57
N LEU A 90 22.28 -0.70 7.85
CA LEU A 90 23.22 -1.83 7.88
C LEU A 90 23.37 -2.57 6.53
N CYS A 91 22.56 -2.21 5.53
CA CYS A 91 22.68 -2.77 4.18
C CYS A 91 23.64 -1.90 3.33
N PRO A 92 24.30 -2.44 2.29
CA PRO A 92 25.07 -1.66 1.32
C PRO A 92 24.22 -0.58 0.62
N GLU A 93 24.84 0.52 0.18
CA GLU A 93 24.12 1.68 -0.37
C GLU A 93 23.30 1.35 -1.62
N ASP A 94 23.86 0.52 -2.51
CA ASP A 94 23.25 0.12 -3.79
C ASP A 94 22.49 -1.23 -3.71
N ALA A 95 22.22 -1.72 -2.49
CA ALA A 95 21.52 -2.97 -2.30
C ALA A 95 20.03 -2.86 -2.59
N PHE A 96 19.46 -3.92 -3.15
CA PHE A 96 18.03 -4.17 -3.11
C PHE A 96 17.69 -4.93 -1.84
N VAL A 97 16.64 -4.49 -1.15
CA VAL A 97 16.31 -4.96 0.18
C VAL A 97 14.89 -5.50 0.21
N LEU A 98 14.73 -6.75 0.63
CA LEU A 98 13.45 -7.31 1.02
C LEU A 98 13.21 -6.98 2.49
N LYS A 99 12.25 -6.10 2.74
CA LYS A 99 11.72 -5.90 4.09
C LYS A 99 10.72 -7.02 4.37
N THR A 100 10.80 -7.63 5.56
CA THR A 100 9.76 -8.54 6.08
C THR A 100 9.46 -8.30 7.56
N ARG A 101 8.41 -8.94 8.10
CA ARG A 101 8.03 -8.91 9.52
C ARG A 101 8.43 -10.17 10.26
N THR A 102 8.69 -10.04 11.56
CA THR A 102 8.91 -11.17 12.46
C THR A 102 7.69 -12.09 12.63
N ASP A 103 6.46 -11.55 12.50
CA ASP A 103 5.22 -12.26 12.84
C ASP A 103 4.30 -12.59 11.64
N LYS A 104 4.50 -11.90 10.50
CA LYS A 104 3.67 -11.96 9.29
C LYS A 104 4.51 -12.04 8.02
N ASN A 105 5.51 -12.92 8.01
CA ASN A 105 6.28 -13.21 6.81
C ASN A 105 5.58 -14.25 5.93
N LEU A 106 5.86 -14.20 4.64
CA LEU A 106 5.39 -15.17 3.64
C LEU A 106 6.56 -16.01 3.15
N THR A 107 7.58 -16.22 4.00
CA THR A 107 8.87 -16.81 3.61
C THR A 107 8.73 -18.13 2.85
N THR A 108 7.75 -18.97 3.16
CA THR A 108 7.54 -20.24 2.46
C THR A 108 6.86 -20.13 1.09
N ASP A 109 6.17 -19.02 0.82
CA ASP A 109 5.49 -18.74 -0.46
C ASP A 109 6.18 -17.62 -1.25
N LEU A 110 7.32 -17.08 -0.78
CA LEU A 110 8.08 -16.03 -1.47
C LEU A 110 8.56 -16.53 -2.85
N ASP A 111 8.27 -15.77 -3.90
CA ASP A 111 8.83 -16.03 -5.22
C ASP A 111 10.28 -15.54 -5.25
N THR A 112 11.24 -16.47 -5.27
CA THR A 112 12.67 -16.12 -5.32
C THR A 112 13.08 -15.48 -6.64
N ALA A 113 12.27 -15.57 -7.70
CA ALA A 113 12.52 -14.85 -8.94
C ALA A 113 12.54 -13.32 -8.72
N ILE A 114 11.89 -12.82 -7.66
CA ILE A 114 11.85 -11.38 -7.34
C ILE A 114 13.24 -10.76 -7.20
N PHE A 115 14.21 -11.53 -6.71
CA PHE A 115 15.60 -11.09 -6.52
C PHE A 115 16.35 -10.83 -7.83
N SER A 116 15.81 -11.33 -8.95
CA SER A 116 16.30 -11.10 -10.31
C SER A 116 15.35 -10.26 -11.17
N THR A 117 14.15 -9.94 -10.70
CA THR A 117 13.14 -9.22 -11.48
C THR A 117 13.60 -7.81 -11.84
N ASP A 118 13.35 -7.43 -13.09
CA ASP A 118 13.54 -6.05 -13.54
C ASP A 118 12.52 -5.14 -12.86
N LEU A 119 13.03 -4.16 -12.14
CA LEU A 119 12.24 -3.16 -11.42
C LEU A 119 12.40 -1.79 -12.06
N THR A 120 12.86 -1.72 -13.31
CA THR A 120 12.97 -0.46 -14.03
C THR A 120 11.57 0.16 -14.20
N PRO A 121 11.35 1.39 -13.72
CA PRO A 121 10.08 2.07 -13.89
C PRO A 121 9.85 2.43 -15.37
N ASP A 122 8.69 2.10 -15.94
CA ASP A 122 8.29 2.53 -17.30
C ASP A 122 8.03 4.05 -17.31
N ALA A 123 8.98 4.86 -17.77
CA ALA A 123 8.89 6.32 -17.69
C ALA A 123 8.18 6.92 -18.91
N GLU A 124 8.22 6.22 -20.04
CA GLU A 124 7.69 6.69 -21.31
C GLU A 124 6.17 6.68 -21.29
N SER A 125 5.55 5.68 -20.64
CA SER A 125 4.10 5.60 -20.47
C SER A 125 3.52 6.66 -19.50
N TYR A 126 4.37 7.37 -18.74
CA TYR A 126 3.93 8.32 -17.70
C TYR A 126 4.66 9.67 -17.81
N PRO A 127 4.43 10.44 -18.88
CA PRO A 127 5.14 11.68 -19.12
C PRO A 127 4.92 12.68 -17.99
N GLY A 128 6.02 13.30 -17.57
CA GLY A 128 6.02 14.33 -16.54
C GLY A 128 5.80 13.83 -15.11
N PHE A 129 5.52 12.54 -14.90
CA PHE A 129 5.42 11.98 -13.54
C PHE A 129 6.74 12.22 -12.79
N PRO A 130 6.68 12.63 -11.51
CA PRO A 130 7.88 12.93 -10.72
C PRO A 130 8.77 11.68 -10.60
N PRO A 131 10.11 11.79 -10.71
CA PRO A 131 11.00 10.64 -10.56
C PRO A 131 11.17 10.24 -9.08
N LEU A 132 10.05 9.87 -8.43
CA LEU A 132 9.99 9.59 -6.98
C LEU A 132 10.81 8.38 -6.58
N PHE A 133 10.91 7.38 -7.45
CA PHE A 133 11.75 6.21 -7.27
C PHE A 133 12.61 5.96 -8.51
N GLU A 134 13.82 5.50 -8.30
CA GLU A 134 14.72 5.03 -9.35
C GLU A 134 14.31 3.64 -9.82
N HIS A 135 13.79 2.83 -8.90
CA HIS A 135 13.25 1.50 -9.15
C HIS A 135 11.84 1.36 -8.60
N ARG A 136 11.03 0.51 -9.25
CA ARG A 136 9.74 0.09 -8.73
C ARG A 136 9.94 -0.63 -7.41
N ILE A 137 9.01 -0.43 -6.48
CA ILE A 137 8.94 -1.19 -5.25
C ILE A 137 8.00 -2.36 -5.48
N ALA A 138 8.49 -3.58 -5.30
CA ALA A 138 7.68 -4.77 -5.34
C ALA A 138 6.95 -4.96 -4.01
N VAL A 139 5.64 -5.18 -4.05
CA VAL A 139 4.76 -5.24 -2.89
C VAL A 139 3.87 -6.45 -2.97
N ASN A 140 3.50 -7.03 -1.83
CA ASN A 140 2.69 -8.24 -1.82
C ASN A 140 1.30 -8.02 -2.43
N GLU A 141 0.57 -7.02 -1.93
CA GLU A 141 -0.76 -6.68 -2.41
C GLU A 141 -1.04 -5.18 -2.24
N ALA A 142 -1.91 -4.65 -3.09
CA ALA A 142 -2.36 -3.26 -3.07
C ALA A 142 -3.88 -3.17 -3.17
N HIS A 143 -4.49 -2.26 -2.42
CA HIS A 143 -5.92 -1.99 -2.54
C HIS A 143 -6.18 -1.10 -3.74
N ILE A 144 -6.94 -1.58 -4.72
CA ILE A 144 -7.14 -0.82 -5.96
C ILE A 144 -8.17 0.31 -5.79
N LEU A 145 -9.10 0.21 -4.83
CA LEU A 145 -10.10 1.28 -4.55
C LEU A 145 -9.68 2.23 -3.42
N SER A 146 -8.63 1.90 -2.66
CA SER A 146 -8.16 2.68 -1.50
C SER A 146 -6.75 3.21 -1.77
N PRO A 147 -6.61 4.48 -2.20
CA PRO A 147 -5.32 5.06 -2.54
C PRO A 147 -4.29 4.90 -1.42
N PHE A 148 -3.08 4.52 -1.80
CA PHE A 148 -1.93 4.29 -0.92
C PHE A 148 -2.06 3.14 0.08
N PHE A 149 -3.18 2.43 0.11
CA PHE A 149 -3.29 1.26 0.97
C PHE A 149 -2.61 0.07 0.29
N ILE A 150 -1.33 -0.10 0.61
CA ILE A 150 -0.49 -1.24 0.25
C ILE A 150 -0.13 -1.99 1.53
N THR A 151 -0.16 -3.32 1.52
CA THR A 151 0.26 -4.08 2.70
C THR A 151 1.73 -3.84 3.03
N ASP A 152 2.00 -3.52 4.29
CA ASP A 152 3.34 -3.20 4.77
C ASP A 152 4.13 -4.43 5.26
N PHE A 153 3.59 -5.64 5.20
CA PHE A 153 4.21 -6.81 5.81
C PHE A 153 5.52 -7.19 5.12
N GLU A 154 5.48 -7.27 3.79
CA GLU A 154 6.63 -7.57 2.93
C GLU A 154 6.64 -6.66 1.71
N PHE A 155 7.81 -6.11 1.41
CA PHE A 155 8.08 -5.36 0.17
C PHE A 155 9.56 -5.36 -0.15
N TYR A 156 9.89 -5.28 -1.43
CA TYR A 156 11.23 -5.37 -1.96
C TYR A 156 11.53 -4.19 -2.87
N GLY A 157 12.67 -3.53 -2.68
CA GLY A 157 13.05 -2.39 -3.50
C GLY A 157 14.48 -1.96 -3.24
N HIS A 158 14.98 -1.03 -4.06
CA HIS A 158 16.29 -0.46 -3.85
C HIS A 158 16.37 0.30 -2.53
N ARG A 159 17.47 0.18 -1.77
CA ARG A 159 17.63 0.81 -0.44
C ARG A 159 17.30 2.29 -0.46
N ARG A 160 17.77 3.02 -1.48
CA ARG A 160 17.49 4.46 -1.65
C ARG A 160 16.00 4.76 -1.79
N ASP A 161 15.28 3.96 -2.58
CA ASP A 161 13.85 4.15 -2.83
C ASP A 161 13.03 3.79 -1.59
N LEU A 162 13.38 2.71 -0.89
CA LEU A 162 12.75 2.36 0.39
C LEU A 162 12.99 3.44 1.46
N THR A 163 14.16 4.08 1.47
CA THR A 163 14.46 5.18 2.40
C THR A 163 13.56 6.40 2.14
N ARG A 164 13.13 6.65 0.90
CA ARG A 164 12.18 7.73 0.57
C ARG A 164 10.80 7.51 1.19
N LEU A 165 10.39 6.27 1.48
CA LEU A 165 9.16 5.97 2.23
C LEU A 165 9.23 6.43 3.70
N LEU A 166 10.45 6.63 4.23
CA LEU A 166 10.72 6.85 5.65
C LEU A 166 10.83 8.32 6.05
N ASP A 167 10.43 9.26 5.18
CA ASP A 167 10.54 10.68 5.49
C ASP A 167 9.60 11.10 6.64
N LEU A 168 10.19 11.30 7.82
CA LEU A 168 9.50 11.76 9.01
C LEU A 168 9.12 13.25 8.95
N ASN A 169 9.78 14.06 8.12
CA ASN A 169 9.42 15.46 7.94
C ASN A 169 8.12 15.61 7.15
N ALA A 170 7.93 14.77 6.13
CA ALA A 170 6.65 14.65 5.44
C ALA A 170 5.53 14.27 6.44
N ASN A 171 5.79 13.35 7.37
CA ASN A 171 4.84 13.01 8.44
C ASN A 171 4.48 14.20 9.35
N LEU A 172 5.41 15.11 9.65
CA LEU A 172 5.13 16.34 10.39
C LEU A 172 4.23 17.29 9.58
N TRP A 173 4.37 17.33 8.26
CA TRP A 173 3.50 18.12 7.39
C TRP A 173 2.04 17.64 7.42
N PHE A 174 1.78 16.32 7.34
CA PHE A 174 0.43 15.76 7.52
C PHE A 174 -0.14 16.08 8.89
N ARG A 175 0.73 15.93 9.88
CA ARG A 175 0.44 16.35 11.24
C ARG A 175 0.02 17.84 11.29
N HIS A 176 0.71 18.76 10.65
CA HIS A 176 0.36 20.18 10.70
C HIS A 176 -0.88 20.58 9.88
N ASN A 177 -1.25 19.79 8.87
CA ASN A 177 -2.41 20.10 8.01
C ASN A 177 -3.74 19.46 8.46
N GLY A 178 -3.84 18.98 9.71
CA GLY A 178 -5.10 18.46 10.28
C GLY A 178 -5.41 16.99 9.96
N TRP A 179 -4.46 16.23 9.42
CA TRP A 179 -4.63 14.85 8.92
C TRP A 179 -4.50 13.77 9.99
N ARG A 180 -4.70 14.11 11.26
CA ARG A 180 -4.24 13.25 12.36
C ARG A 180 -5.32 12.27 12.83
N GLU A 181 -4.86 11.04 13.09
CA GLU A 181 -5.46 9.96 13.92
C GLU A 181 -6.16 8.79 13.21
N HIS A 182 -6.63 8.95 11.98
CA HIS A 182 -7.43 7.90 11.32
C HIS A 182 -6.68 7.08 10.27
N TRP A 183 -5.68 7.65 9.59
CA TRP A 183 -4.90 6.86 8.63
C TRP A 183 -4.13 5.77 9.34
N ILE A 184 -4.29 4.55 8.86
CA ILE A 184 -3.52 3.39 9.27
C ILE A 184 -2.05 3.52 8.81
N PRO A 185 -1.11 2.85 9.48
CA PRO A 185 0.33 2.94 9.15
C PRO A 185 0.66 2.70 7.68
N GLU A 186 -0.04 1.76 7.03
CA GLU A 186 0.13 1.35 5.63
C GLU A 186 -0.06 2.54 4.67
N ILE A 187 -1.19 3.24 4.77
CA ILE A 187 -1.50 4.42 3.94
C ILE A 187 -0.48 5.53 4.17
N ARG A 188 -0.01 5.69 5.40
CA ARG A 188 1.02 6.70 5.70
C ARG A 188 2.32 6.31 5.03
N LEU A 189 2.83 5.10 5.26
CA LEU A 189 4.12 4.67 4.73
C LEU A 189 4.21 4.84 3.20
N PHE A 190 3.18 4.40 2.48
CA PHE A 190 3.18 4.45 1.01
C PHE A 190 2.62 5.73 0.42
N GLY A 191 1.83 6.51 1.15
CA GLY A 191 1.19 7.73 0.63
C GLY A 191 2.04 8.99 0.73
N LEU A 192 2.98 9.05 1.67
CA LEU A 192 3.82 10.23 1.91
C LEU A 192 4.53 10.75 0.65
N PRO A 193 5.21 9.92 -0.16
CA PRO A 193 5.95 10.42 -1.31
C PRO A 193 5.04 11.03 -2.38
N PHE A 194 3.83 10.49 -2.56
CA PHE A 194 2.96 10.88 -3.68
C PHE A 194 2.08 12.07 -3.35
N CYS A 195 1.64 12.22 -2.10
CA CYS A 195 0.79 13.33 -1.73
C CYS A 195 1.46 14.69 -1.96
N ALA A 196 2.79 14.76 -2.01
CA ALA A 196 3.49 16.00 -2.30
C ALA A 196 3.34 16.42 -3.76
N ASP A 197 3.50 15.47 -4.67
CA ASP A 197 3.64 15.71 -6.11
C ASP A 197 2.35 15.48 -6.91
N PHE A 198 1.33 14.87 -6.30
CA PHE A 198 0.04 14.62 -6.92
C PHE A 198 -1.08 15.36 -6.17
N PRO A 199 -1.33 16.65 -6.48
CA PRO A 199 -2.29 17.49 -5.74
C PRO A 199 -3.74 16.98 -5.79
N VAL A 200 -4.12 16.11 -6.73
CA VAL A 200 -5.42 15.42 -6.74
C VAL A 200 -5.66 14.66 -5.44
N PHE A 201 -4.63 14.02 -4.89
CA PHE A 201 -4.72 13.35 -3.60
C PHE A 201 -4.88 14.35 -2.48
N ARG A 202 -4.09 15.43 -2.44
CA ARG A 202 -4.30 16.49 -1.43
C ARG A 202 -5.74 17.00 -1.43
N ALA A 203 -6.32 17.24 -2.61
CA ALA A 203 -7.70 17.67 -2.77
C ALA A 203 -8.70 16.62 -2.25
N TYR A 204 -8.47 15.34 -2.53
CA TYR A 204 -9.31 14.23 -2.10
C TYR A 204 -9.27 14.06 -0.59
N PHE A 205 -8.07 13.88 -0.08
CA PHE A 205 -7.79 13.51 1.28
C PHE A 205 -8.24 14.66 2.25
N ARG A 206 -8.25 15.95 1.84
CA ARG A 206 -8.59 17.12 2.70
C ARG A 206 -9.95 17.06 3.39
N ARG A 207 -10.84 16.25 2.85
CA ARG A 207 -12.22 16.08 3.32
C ARG A 207 -12.48 14.64 3.78
N ALA A 208 -11.57 13.70 3.52
CA ALA A 208 -11.67 12.30 3.92
C ALA A 208 -10.92 12.07 5.23
N VAL A 209 -11.67 11.67 6.26
CA VAL A 209 -11.11 11.18 7.53
C VAL A 209 -10.45 9.80 7.31
N ASP A 210 -11.07 8.96 6.50
CA ASP A 210 -10.54 7.69 6.03
C ASP A 210 -11.09 7.43 4.63
N PRO A 211 -10.25 7.54 3.58
CA PRO A 211 -10.71 7.37 2.22
C PRO A 211 -10.90 5.90 1.95
N VAL A 212 -12.17 5.48 1.97
CA VAL A 212 -12.60 4.13 1.61
C VAL A 212 -12.44 3.08 2.72
N ARG A 213 -12.19 3.46 3.99
CA ARG A 213 -12.93 2.74 5.04
C ARG A 213 -14.37 3.19 4.97
N ILE A 214 -15.13 2.45 4.17
CA ILE A 214 -16.57 2.37 4.34
C ILE A 214 -16.75 1.70 5.70
N ASN A 215 -16.68 2.48 6.79
CA ASN A 215 -17.23 2.08 8.08
C ASN A 215 -18.73 2.00 7.85
N LEU A 216 -19.17 0.88 7.28
CA LEU A 216 -20.56 0.52 7.31
C LEU A 216 -20.89 0.41 8.81
N PRO A 217 -21.83 1.21 9.33
CA PRO A 217 -22.13 1.21 10.75
C PRO A 217 -22.41 -0.23 11.20
N ASP A 218 -21.69 -0.66 12.24
CA ASP A 218 -21.86 -1.94 12.92
C ASP A 218 -21.74 -3.23 12.10
N VAL A 219 -21.20 -3.20 10.88
CA VAL A 219 -20.83 -4.43 10.19
C VAL A 219 -19.53 -4.94 10.83
N PRO A 220 -19.43 -6.20 11.29
CA PRO A 220 -18.19 -6.74 11.85
C PRO A 220 -17.10 -6.85 10.77
N VAL A 221 -16.47 -5.74 10.38
CA VAL A 221 -15.54 -5.62 9.21
C VAL A 221 -14.26 -6.46 9.33
N TYR A 222 -14.09 -7.23 10.41
CA TYR A 222 -12.89 -8.05 10.63
C TYR A 222 -13.15 -9.49 11.05
N ARG A 223 -14.40 -9.95 11.04
CA ARG A 223 -14.68 -11.39 11.18
C ARG A 223 -15.05 -11.93 9.81
N HIS A 224 -14.68 -13.18 9.59
CA HIS A 224 -14.75 -13.94 8.34
C HIS A 224 -16.17 -14.15 7.78
N GLU A 225 -16.99 -13.11 7.75
CA GLU A 225 -18.41 -13.13 7.42
C GLU A 225 -18.64 -12.31 6.14
N SER A 226 -19.45 -12.86 5.24
CA SER A 226 -19.95 -12.18 4.05
C SER A 226 -20.55 -10.81 4.42
N LEU A 227 -20.33 -9.79 3.60
CA LEU A 227 -21.01 -8.49 3.75
C LEU A 227 -22.52 -8.70 3.83
N SER A 228 -23.20 -8.00 4.74
CA SER A 228 -24.67 -8.01 4.76
C SER A 228 -25.23 -7.49 3.41
N PRO A 229 -26.49 -7.80 3.07
CA PRO A 229 -27.14 -7.23 1.89
C PRO A 229 -27.09 -5.69 1.86
N GLU A 230 -27.27 -5.04 3.00
CA GLU A 230 -27.21 -3.58 3.17
C GLU A 230 -25.78 -3.07 2.92
N ALA A 231 -24.79 -3.72 3.53
CA ALA A 231 -23.38 -3.45 3.33
C ALA A 231 -22.96 -3.54 1.86
N SER A 232 -23.43 -4.58 1.17
CA SER A 232 -23.19 -4.81 -0.24
C SER A 232 -23.85 -3.74 -1.11
N ALA A 233 -25.09 -3.34 -0.79
CA ALA A 233 -25.81 -2.30 -1.52
C ALA A 233 -25.16 -0.91 -1.36
N VAL A 234 -24.70 -0.55 -0.16
CA VAL A 234 -23.95 0.70 0.07
C VAL A 234 -22.62 0.67 -0.67
N SER A 235 -21.90 -0.44 -0.60
CA SER A 235 -20.62 -0.59 -1.30
C SER A 235 -20.78 -0.48 -2.83
N ALA A 236 -21.85 -1.05 -3.41
CA ALA A 236 -22.16 -0.89 -4.83
C ALA A 236 -22.46 0.56 -5.22
N LYS A 237 -23.16 1.32 -4.36
CA LYS A 237 -23.38 2.77 -4.57
C LYS A 237 -22.07 3.55 -4.53
N ILE A 238 -21.15 3.19 -3.64
CA ILE A 238 -19.83 3.82 -3.53
C ILE A 238 -18.98 3.52 -4.75
N VAL A 239 -18.92 2.26 -5.19
CA VAL A 239 -18.23 1.87 -6.44
C VAL A 239 -18.78 2.68 -7.60
N ARG A 240 -20.10 2.72 -7.77
CA ARG A 240 -20.74 3.54 -8.82
C ARG A 240 -20.38 5.02 -8.71
N LEU A 241 -20.36 5.59 -7.50
CA LEU A 241 -19.96 6.99 -7.30
C LEU A 241 -18.49 7.20 -7.73
N VAL A 242 -17.58 6.32 -7.30
CA VAL A 242 -16.15 6.43 -7.61
C VAL A 242 -15.89 6.25 -9.11
N THR A 243 -16.62 5.35 -9.78
CA THR A 243 -16.44 5.10 -11.21
C THR A 243 -17.16 6.09 -12.12
N SER A 244 -18.10 6.91 -11.61
CA SER A 244 -18.89 7.84 -12.43
C SER A 244 -18.68 9.32 -12.11
N ASP A 245 -18.24 9.68 -10.90
CA ASP A 245 -17.92 11.06 -10.56
C ASP A 245 -16.55 11.44 -11.12
N LYS A 246 -16.49 12.53 -11.91
CA LYS A 246 -15.26 12.97 -12.59
C LYS A 246 -14.06 13.07 -11.64
N PHE A 247 -14.26 13.66 -10.46
CA PHE A 247 -13.17 13.84 -9.51
C PHE A 247 -12.72 12.50 -8.92
N ALA A 248 -13.67 11.68 -8.49
CA ALA A 248 -13.36 10.38 -7.89
C ALA A 248 -12.72 9.42 -8.89
N SER A 249 -13.18 9.39 -10.14
CA SER A 249 -12.56 8.59 -11.20
C SER A 249 -11.16 9.08 -11.53
N SER A 250 -10.93 10.39 -11.57
CA SER A 250 -9.58 10.95 -11.79
C SER A 250 -8.63 10.54 -10.67
N MET A 251 -9.08 10.66 -9.42
CA MET A 251 -8.31 10.23 -8.24
C MET A 251 -8.00 8.72 -8.29
N LEU A 252 -9.00 7.88 -8.56
CA LEU A 252 -8.84 6.43 -8.63
C LEU A 252 -7.86 6.03 -9.75
N MET A 253 -8.03 6.59 -10.94
CA MET A 253 -7.15 6.29 -12.07
C MET A 253 -5.73 6.84 -11.86
N THR A 254 -5.57 7.96 -11.15
CA THR A 254 -4.24 8.43 -10.75
C THR A 254 -3.57 7.43 -9.83
N TRP A 255 -4.33 6.83 -8.91
CA TRP A 255 -3.81 5.79 -8.03
C TRP A 255 -3.36 4.56 -8.82
N TRP A 256 -4.12 4.13 -9.81
CA TRP A 256 -3.72 3.00 -10.67
C TRP A 256 -2.50 3.33 -11.51
N ALA A 257 -2.40 4.55 -12.05
CA ALA A 257 -1.22 5.01 -12.76
C ALA A 257 0.02 5.03 -11.84
N ILE A 258 -0.14 5.41 -10.58
CA ILE A 258 0.93 5.32 -9.57
C ILE A 258 1.32 3.86 -9.30
N LEU A 259 0.34 2.97 -9.12
CA LEU A 259 0.60 1.55 -8.93
C LEU A 259 1.38 0.96 -10.11
N ASP A 260 0.98 1.26 -11.34
CA ASP A 260 1.66 0.76 -12.52
C ASP A 260 3.05 1.40 -12.71
N ARG A 261 3.19 2.71 -12.47
CA ARG A 261 4.47 3.42 -12.63
C ARG A 261 5.51 2.98 -11.60
N TYR A 262 5.16 2.98 -10.32
CA TYR A 262 6.11 2.94 -9.21
C TYR A 262 6.14 1.62 -8.46
N PHE A 263 5.21 0.71 -8.73
CA PHE A 263 5.12 -0.55 -8.00
C PHE A 263 5.10 -1.76 -8.94
N ARG A 264 5.50 -2.90 -8.38
CA ARG A 264 5.25 -4.23 -8.95
C ARG A 264 4.40 -5.00 -7.94
N ILE A 265 3.18 -5.38 -8.30
CA ILE A 265 2.30 -6.10 -7.39
C ILE A 265 2.54 -7.61 -7.54
N GLY A 266 2.70 -8.29 -6.41
CA GLY A 266 2.90 -9.74 -6.29
C GLY A 266 4.33 -10.11 -5.91
N LEU A 267 4.49 -10.65 -4.69
CA LEU A 267 5.76 -11.15 -4.16
C LEU A 267 5.79 -12.67 -3.98
N THR A 268 4.63 -13.33 -3.96
CA THR A 268 4.53 -14.76 -3.71
C THR A 268 4.54 -15.57 -5.00
N GLN A 269 4.91 -16.85 -4.93
CA GLN A 269 4.82 -17.76 -6.09
C GLN A 269 3.38 -17.84 -6.62
N SER A 270 2.44 -17.87 -5.68
CA SER A 270 1.00 -17.92 -5.94
C SER A 270 0.43 -16.70 -6.65
N ALA A 271 1.13 -15.56 -6.67
CA ALA A 271 0.61 -14.31 -7.23
C ALA A 271 1.60 -13.60 -8.18
N GLY A 272 2.87 -13.49 -7.79
CA GLY A 272 3.91 -12.74 -8.51
C GLY A 272 4.61 -13.49 -9.65
N SER A 273 4.52 -14.83 -9.69
CA SER A 273 5.18 -15.62 -10.74
C SER A 273 4.60 -15.31 -12.12
N GLU A 274 5.41 -15.42 -13.17
CA GLU A 274 4.96 -15.18 -14.55
C GLU A 274 3.76 -16.07 -14.92
N THR A 275 3.81 -17.35 -14.52
CA THR A 275 2.72 -18.30 -14.72
C THR A 275 1.45 -17.88 -13.99
N ALA A 276 1.55 -17.43 -12.74
CA ALA A 276 0.39 -16.96 -11.98
C ALA A 276 -0.21 -15.68 -12.60
N CYS A 277 0.65 -14.73 -12.99
CA CYS A 277 0.23 -13.50 -13.67
C CYS A 277 -0.47 -13.81 -15.02
N ALA A 278 0.07 -14.73 -15.81
CA ALA A 278 -0.52 -15.12 -17.10
C ALA A 278 -1.89 -15.80 -16.91
N ALA A 279 -2.01 -16.72 -15.95
CA ALA A 279 -3.27 -17.38 -15.63
C ALA A 279 -4.34 -16.39 -15.14
N ASP A 280 -3.95 -15.42 -14.30
CA ASP A 280 -4.88 -14.39 -13.85
C ASP A 280 -5.28 -13.43 -14.97
N ARG A 281 -4.37 -13.08 -15.88
CA ARG A 281 -4.69 -12.28 -17.06
C ARG A 281 -5.69 -12.99 -17.97
N GLU A 282 -5.52 -14.29 -18.21
CA GLU A 282 -6.47 -15.11 -18.96
C GLU A 282 -7.85 -15.13 -18.26
N ARG A 283 -7.87 -15.29 -16.94
CA ARG A 283 -9.11 -15.26 -16.14
C ARG A 283 -9.83 -13.90 -16.19
N LEU A 284 -9.07 -12.81 -16.31
CA LEU A 284 -9.60 -11.43 -16.39
C LEU A 284 -10.07 -11.05 -17.80
N ALA A 285 -9.59 -11.75 -18.83
CA ALA A 285 -9.93 -11.45 -20.21
C ALA A 285 -11.45 -11.53 -20.43
N GLY A 286 -12.03 -10.45 -20.95
CA GLY A 286 -13.47 -10.34 -21.19
C GLY A 286 -14.32 -10.22 -19.92
N VAL A 287 -13.74 -10.06 -18.73
CA VAL A 287 -14.51 -9.79 -17.51
C VAL A 287 -14.90 -8.30 -17.47
N PRO A 288 -16.18 -7.95 -17.23
CA PRO A 288 -16.59 -6.56 -17.03
C PRO A 288 -15.88 -5.93 -15.83
N LEU A 289 -15.39 -4.70 -16.00
CA LEU A 289 -14.73 -3.98 -14.91
C LEU A 289 -15.67 -3.78 -13.70
N GLU A 290 -16.95 -3.58 -13.97
CA GLU A 290 -17.99 -3.46 -12.96
C GLU A 290 -18.12 -4.71 -12.10
N GLU A 291 -17.90 -5.90 -12.68
CA GLU A 291 -17.93 -7.17 -11.96
C GLU A 291 -16.71 -7.32 -11.03
N LEU A 292 -15.53 -6.89 -11.50
CA LEU A 292 -14.29 -6.90 -10.72
C LEU A 292 -14.38 -5.94 -9.52
N LEU A 293 -15.01 -4.79 -9.69
CA LEU A 293 -15.17 -3.80 -8.63
C LEU A 293 -16.42 -4.06 -7.77
N ALA A 294 -17.32 -4.96 -8.17
CA ALA A 294 -18.55 -5.20 -7.46
C ALA A 294 -18.29 -6.00 -6.18
N PRO A 295 -18.76 -5.53 -5.01
CA PRO A 295 -18.50 -6.19 -3.74
C PRO A 295 -18.92 -7.65 -3.73
N ALA A 296 -20.08 -7.97 -4.34
CA ALA A 296 -20.72 -9.29 -4.29
C ALA A 296 -20.25 -10.28 -5.36
N THR A 297 -19.69 -9.79 -6.47
CA THR A 297 -19.31 -10.61 -7.63
C THR A 297 -17.81 -10.55 -7.92
N SER A 298 -17.07 -9.66 -7.26
CA SER A 298 -15.62 -9.68 -7.30
C SER A 298 -15.15 -11.09 -6.94
N PRO A 299 -14.20 -11.67 -7.71
CA PRO A 299 -13.60 -12.94 -7.35
C PRO A 299 -13.12 -12.90 -5.90
N GLY A 300 -13.22 -14.00 -5.14
CA GLY A 300 -12.85 -13.99 -3.71
C GLY A 300 -13.79 -13.21 -2.77
N HIS A 301 -14.97 -12.78 -3.22
CA HIS A 301 -16.03 -12.32 -2.31
C HIS A 301 -16.37 -13.38 -1.25
N GLY A 302 -16.56 -12.93 0.00
CA GLY A 302 -16.92 -13.80 1.12
C GLY A 302 -15.82 -14.75 1.60
N LEU A 303 -14.65 -14.77 0.95
CA LEU A 303 -13.53 -15.58 1.41
C LEU A 303 -12.79 -14.88 2.55
N PRO A 304 -12.28 -15.65 3.54
CA PRO A 304 -11.39 -15.13 4.57
C PRO A 304 -10.28 -14.27 3.95
N ASN A 305 -9.88 -13.21 4.62
CA ASN A 305 -8.71 -12.38 4.27
C ASN A 305 -7.37 -13.14 4.42
N ASN A 306 -7.38 -14.47 4.25
CA ASN A 306 -6.19 -15.29 4.19
C ASN A 306 -5.49 -15.05 2.84
N THR A 307 -4.20 -15.32 2.81
CA THR A 307 -3.33 -15.05 1.67
C THR A 307 -3.54 -16.01 0.48
N ARG A 308 -4.49 -16.96 0.59
CA ARG A 308 -4.62 -18.12 -0.31
C ARG A 308 -5.90 -18.18 -1.14
N GLY A 309 -6.90 -17.31 -0.90
CA GLY A 309 -8.12 -17.24 -1.72
C GLY A 309 -7.93 -16.36 -2.98
N PRO A 310 -8.75 -16.50 -4.04
CA PRO A 310 -8.71 -15.66 -5.25
C PRO A 310 -8.74 -14.15 -4.96
N ASP A 311 -8.20 -13.36 -5.89
CA ASP A 311 -8.12 -11.90 -5.79
C ASP A 311 -9.50 -11.28 -5.65
N ASN A 312 -9.69 -10.55 -4.56
CA ASN A 312 -10.87 -9.73 -4.35
C ASN A 312 -10.55 -8.30 -4.74
N TYR A 313 -10.67 -7.97 -6.03
CA TYR A 313 -10.35 -6.65 -6.56
C TYR A 313 -11.24 -5.53 -5.97
N PHE A 314 -12.40 -5.83 -5.40
CA PHE A 314 -13.10 -4.85 -4.56
C PHE A 314 -12.27 -4.42 -3.33
N ILE A 315 -11.37 -5.30 -2.84
CA ILE A 315 -10.51 -5.07 -1.68
C ILE A 315 -9.04 -4.89 -2.09
N ARG A 316 -8.43 -5.83 -2.81
CA ARG A 316 -6.99 -5.95 -3.08
C ARG A 316 -6.70 -6.64 -4.42
N ALA A 317 -5.66 -6.17 -5.11
CA ALA A 317 -4.96 -6.90 -6.15
C ALA A 317 -3.71 -7.55 -5.55
N ARG A 318 -3.49 -8.84 -5.80
CA ARG A 318 -2.29 -9.56 -5.34
C ARG A 318 -1.26 -9.72 -6.45
N ASN A 319 -1.59 -9.37 -7.68
CA ASN A 319 -0.63 -9.27 -8.77
C ASN A 319 -0.90 -8.11 -9.72
N HIS A 320 0.07 -7.88 -10.59
CA HIS A 320 0.05 -6.81 -11.58
C HIS A 320 -0.86 -7.09 -12.78
N ALA A 321 -1.32 -8.34 -12.95
CA ALA A 321 -2.06 -8.79 -14.14
C ALA A 321 -3.34 -7.99 -14.38
N PHE A 322 -3.99 -7.53 -13.31
CA PHE A 322 -5.17 -6.67 -13.41
C PHE A 322 -4.88 -5.32 -14.10
N LEU A 323 -3.78 -4.66 -13.72
CA LEU A 323 -3.39 -3.39 -14.34
C LEU A 323 -2.96 -3.61 -15.79
N ASP A 324 -2.26 -4.71 -16.06
CA ASP A 324 -1.91 -5.11 -17.43
C ASP A 324 -3.16 -5.35 -18.29
N ALA A 325 -4.12 -6.15 -17.82
CA ALA A 325 -5.36 -6.43 -18.53
C ALA A 325 -6.19 -5.15 -18.78
N PHE A 326 -6.26 -4.27 -17.77
CA PHE A 326 -6.95 -2.98 -17.90
C PHE A 326 -6.28 -2.09 -18.97
N ARG A 327 -4.95 -1.92 -18.90
CA ARG A 327 -4.17 -1.05 -19.80
C ARG A 327 -4.17 -1.57 -21.23
N GLN A 328 -4.05 -2.89 -21.39
CA GLN A 328 -3.89 -3.53 -22.69
C GLN A 328 -5.22 -3.74 -23.44
N GLY A 329 -6.36 -3.42 -22.84
CA GLY A 329 -7.64 -3.55 -23.54
C GLY A 329 -8.27 -4.93 -23.45
N GLU A 330 -7.94 -5.70 -22.42
CA GLU A 330 -8.31 -7.13 -22.36
C GLU A 330 -9.57 -7.41 -21.55
N LEU A 331 -9.94 -6.48 -20.67
CA LEU A 331 -11.24 -6.53 -19.98
C LEU A 331 -12.39 -6.37 -20.99
N ALA A 332 -13.61 -6.73 -20.58
CA ALA A 332 -14.77 -6.51 -21.45
C ALA A 332 -14.96 -5.03 -21.78
N ASP A 333 -15.26 -4.75 -23.05
CA ASP A 333 -15.49 -3.39 -23.55
C ASP A 333 -16.86 -2.84 -23.12
N THR A 334 -16.97 -2.44 -21.85
CA THR A 334 -18.16 -1.82 -21.29
C THR A 334 -18.09 -0.29 -21.35
N ALA A 335 -19.22 0.37 -21.07
CA ALA A 335 -19.25 1.84 -21.00
C ALA A 335 -18.40 2.37 -19.83
N ASP A 336 -18.40 1.70 -18.68
CA ASP A 336 -17.58 2.13 -17.54
C ASP A 336 -16.10 1.85 -17.77
N TYR A 337 -15.75 0.73 -18.43
CA TYR A 337 -14.39 0.45 -18.85
C TYR A 337 -13.84 1.55 -19.76
N ARG A 338 -14.53 1.88 -20.85
CA ARG A 338 -14.09 2.95 -21.78
C ARG A 338 -13.96 4.31 -21.09
N ARG A 339 -14.89 4.65 -20.21
CA ARG A 339 -14.85 5.90 -19.43
C ARG A 339 -13.61 5.95 -18.55
N LEU A 340 -13.37 4.90 -17.76
CA LEU A 340 -12.22 4.86 -16.85
C LEU A 340 -10.89 4.77 -17.59
N ARG A 341 -10.82 4.05 -18.71
CA ARG A 341 -9.63 4.01 -19.57
C ARG A 341 -9.29 5.39 -20.14
N ALA A 342 -10.28 6.13 -20.63
CA ALA A 342 -10.06 7.49 -21.11
C ALA A 342 -9.56 8.44 -19.99
N VAL A 343 -10.08 8.28 -18.77
CA VAL A 343 -9.58 9.01 -17.59
C VAL A 343 -8.14 8.57 -17.27
N TYR A 344 -7.84 7.28 -17.29
CA TYR A 344 -6.50 6.74 -17.06
C TYR A 344 -5.45 7.32 -18.01
N GLU A 345 -5.76 7.33 -19.31
CA GLU A 345 -4.91 7.93 -20.34
C GLU A 345 -4.67 9.42 -20.06
N THR A 346 -5.69 10.14 -19.59
CA THR A 346 -5.58 11.56 -19.24
C THR A 346 -4.70 11.79 -18.01
N VAL A 347 -4.90 11.03 -16.93
CA VAL A 347 -4.19 11.24 -15.64
C VAL A 347 -2.77 10.68 -15.62
N SER A 348 -2.40 9.88 -16.62
CA SER A 348 -1.04 9.36 -16.81
C SER A 348 -0.06 10.42 -17.31
N ASP A 349 -0.55 11.59 -17.75
CA ASP A 349 0.25 12.80 -17.93
C ASP A 349 0.20 13.65 -16.65
N ASN A 350 1.38 13.99 -16.10
CA ASN A 350 1.44 14.79 -14.88
C ASN A 350 0.90 16.22 -15.04
N ALA A 351 0.83 16.74 -16.27
CA ALA A 351 0.25 18.05 -16.54
C ALA A 351 -1.22 18.12 -16.10
N PHE A 352 -1.95 17.00 -16.14
CA PHE A 352 -3.31 16.91 -15.62
C PHE A 352 -3.39 17.34 -14.14
N HIS A 353 -2.43 16.92 -13.32
CA HIS A 353 -2.48 17.17 -11.87
C HIS A 353 -2.27 18.64 -11.50
N ALA A 354 -1.82 19.48 -12.43
CA ALA A 354 -1.63 20.91 -12.21
C ALA A 354 -2.93 21.63 -11.87
N GLU A 355 -4.08 21.15 -12.37
CA GLU A 355 -5.40 21.76 -12.10
C GLU A 355 -5.81 21.71 -10.62
N PHE A 356 -5.18 20.83 -9.83
CA PHE A 356 -5.48 20.65 -8.41
C PHE A 356 -4.55 21.45 -7.47
N ARG A 357 -3.54 22.17 -8.00
CA ARG A 357 -2.51 22.87 -7.20
C ARG A 357 -3.05 24.05 -6.38
N ASP A 358 -3.99 24.81 -6.94
CA ASP A 358 -4.55 26.03 -6.32
C ASP A 358 -5.46 25.74 -5.11
N SER A 359 -5.60 24.46 -4.75
CA SER A 359 -6.38 24.03 -3.60
C SER A 359 -5.78 24.45 -2.25
N LEU A 360 -4.66 25.18 -2.15
CA LEU A 360 -4.00 25.43 -0.86
C LEU A 360 -4.86 26.20 0.16
N GLY A 361 -5.77 27.08 -0.28
CA GLY A 361 -6.66 27.85 0.59
C GLY A 361 -8.06 27.27 0.83
N GLU A 362 -8.62 26.54 -0.14
CA GLU A 362 -9.99 26.01 -0.10
C GLU A 362 -10.06 24.61 -0.75
N PRO A 363 -10.98 23.72 -0.33
CA PRO A 363 -11.14 22.41 -0.97
C PRO A 363 -11.54 22.54 -2.43
N HIS A 364 -10.92 21.73 -3.30
CA HIS A 364 -11.26 21.70 -4.73
C HIS A 364 -12.78 21.46 -4.93
N PRO A 365 -13.47 22.21 -5.80
CA PRO A 365 -14.92 22.08 -5.97
C PRO A 365 -15.39 20.67 -6.31
N GLY A 366 -14.59 19.93 -7.10
CA GLY A 366 -14.86 18.52 -7.41
C GLY A 366 -14.81 17.63 -6.18
N ALA A 367 -13.83 17.84 -5.29
CA ALA A 367 -13.74 17.13 -4.03
C ALA A 367 -14.97 17.46 -3.16
N ALA A 368 -15.28 18.75 -2.96
CA ALA A 368 -16.43 19.17 -2.15
C ALA A 368 -17.75 18.52 -2.60
N ARG A 369 -18.00 18.48 -3.91
CA ARG A 369 -19.18 17.82 -4.50
C ARG A 369 -19.17 16.30 -4.28
N PHE A 370 -18.04 15.65 -4.50
CA PHE A 370 -17.89 14.22 -4.24
C PHE A 370 -18.22 13.89 -2.77
N PHE A 371 -17.66 14.64 -1.82
CA PHE A 371 -17.91 14.42 -0.39
C PHE A 371 -19.37 14.63 -0.01
N GLN A 372 -20.03 15.66 -0.54
CA GLN A 372 -21.46 15.87 -0.30
C GLN A 372 -22.30 14.66 -0.77
N LYS A 373 -22.00 14.12 -1.96
CA LYS A 373 -22.67 12.92 -2.49
C LYS A 373 -22.37 11.69 -1.64
N LEU A 374 -21.11 11.49 -1.24
CA LEU A 374 -20.68 10.38 -0.42
C LEU A 374 -21.40 10.39 0.93
N THR A 375 -21.45 11.54 1.61
CA THR A 375 -22.22 11.73 2.85
C THR A 375 -23.72 11.43 2.65
N GLY A 376 -24.30 11.80 1.51
CA GLY A 376 -25.66 11.42 1.17
C GLY A 376 -25.88 9.90 1.01
N ILE A 377 -24.84 9.13 0.68
CA ILE A 377 -24.89 7.66 0.58
C ILE A 377 -24.71 7.01 1.95
N ILE A 378 -23.71 7.45 2.73
CA ILE A 378 -23.31 6.78 3.98
C ILE A 378 -24.03 7.32 5.21
N GLY A 379 -24.71 8.47 5.12
CA GLY A 379 -25.40 9.11 6.26
C GLY A 379 -24.47 9.77 7.28
N GLU A 380 -23.17 9.51 7.21
CA GLU A 380 -22.16 10.12 8.08
C GLU A 380 -21.67 11.46 7.54
N GLN A 381 -21.74 12.48 8.40
CA GLN A 381 -20.95 13.70 8.21
C GLN A 381 -19.49 13.37 8.57
N PRO A 382 -18.52 13.58 7.66
CA PRO A 382 -17.13 13.44 8.05
C PRO A 382 -16.83 14.43 9.19
N TYR A 383 -16.10 13.97 10.21
CA TYR A 383 -15.49 14.89 11.17
C TYR A 383 -14.54 15.81 10.40
N TYR A 384 -14.93 17.06 10.20
CA TYR A 384 -14.15 18.02 9.44
C TYR A 384 -12.80 18.27 10.11
N ALA A 385 -11.74 18.41 9.30
CA ALA A 385 -10.59 19.19 9.71
C ALA A 385 -11.05 20.64 9.90
N ILE A 386 -11.22 21.06 11.16
CA ILE A 386 -11.34 22.50 11.47
C ILE A 386 -9.96 23.10 11.20
N ILE A 387 -9.79 23.70 10.02
CA ILE A 387 -8.63 24.54 9.73
C ILE A 387 -8.78 25.80 10.60
N ARG A 388 -8.08 25.81 11.74
CA ARG A 388 -8.02 26.97 12.63
C ARG A 388 -7.33 28.12 11.90
N LYS A 389 -8.00 29.26 11.75
CA LYS A 389 -7.28 30.51 11.46
C LYS A 389 -6.51 30.93 12.72
N PRO A 390 -5.27 31.43 12.62
CA PRO A 390 -4.58 32.01 13.76
C PRO A 390 -5.46 33.11 14.38
N GLY A 391 -5.83 32.98 15.66
CA GLY A 391 -6.51 34.04 16.42
C GLY A 391 -7.95 33.79 16.88
N GLN A 392 -8.59 32.65 16.59
CA GLN A 392 -9.90 32.33 17.20
C GLN A 392 -9.74 31.53 18.50
N GLN A 393 -10.07 32.16 19.64
CA GLN A 393 -10.37 31.46 20.89
C GLN A 393 -11.81 30.96 20.83
N TYR A 394 -12.06 29.76 21.35
CA TYR A 394 -13.41 29.26 21.57
C TYR A 394 -13.74 29.23 23.06
N GLU A 395 -14.86 29.85 23.40
CA GLU A 395 -15.67 29.53 24.55
C GLU A 395 -16.47 28.26 24.24
N GLY A 396 -16.40 27.26 25.14
CA GLY A 396 -17.39 26.21 25.31
C GLY A 396 -17.34 25.01 24.34
N ILE A 397 -16.76 23.90 24.80
CA ILE A 397 -17.38 22.56 24.73
C ILE A 397 -17.39 21.99 26.14
#